data_AF-A0A2Z6MW12-F1
#
_entry.id   AF-A0A2Z6MW12-F1
#
_cell.length_a   1.000
_cell.length_b   1.000
_cell.length_c   1.000
_cell.angle_alpha   90.00
_cell.angle_beta   90.00
_cell.angle_gamma   90.00
#
_symmetry.space_group_name_H-M   'P 1'
#
loop_
_entity.id
_entity.type
_entity.pdbx_description
1 polymer ?
#
loop_
_entity_poly.entity_id
_entity_poly.type
_entity_poly.pdbx_seq_one_letter_code
_entity_poly.pdbx_strand_id
1 'polypeptide(L)'
;MLALRNKGVIVNVGRGSLIDEEELNEPNVPQQLLSLDIVVLSPHNAAFTTETYMAATQLVEDNLEAFFSNKPLLTLLFYIVVYSSN
;
A
#
# COMPACT_ATOMS: atom_id res chain seq x y z
N MET A 1 -16.61 14.42 4.13
CA MET A 1 -16.48 15.35 2.97
C MET A 1 -17.03 16.76 3.20
N LEU A 2 -17.97 17.03 4.13
CA LEU A 2 -18.59 18.36 4.30
C LEU A 2 -17.60 19.53 4.51
N ALA A 3 -16.40 19.27 5.03
CA ALA A 3 -15.36 20.28 5.22
C ALA A 3 -14.62 20.70 3.93
N LEU A 4 -14.57 19.84 2.89
CA LEU A 4 -13.83 20.13 1.64
C LEU A 4 -14.48 21.25 0.81
N ARG A 5 -15.77 21.56 1.05
CA ARG A 5 -16.59 22.52 0.30
C ARG A 5 -16.65 22.18 -1.21
N ASN A 6 -17.42 22.96 -1.96
CA ASN A 6 -17.82 22.62 -3.33
C ASN A 6 -16.71 22.68 -4.39
N LYS A 7 -15.48 23.05 -4.00
CA LYS A 7 -14.31 23.14 -4.89
C LYS A 7 -13.12 22.29 -4.42
N GLY A 8 -13.31 21.51 -3.36
CA GLY A 8 -12.27 20.65 -2.82
C GLY A 8 -11.94 19.49 -3.75
N VAL A 9 -10.67 19.06 -3.74
CA VAL A 9 -10.19 17.88 -4.47
C VAL A 9 -9.69 16.86 -3.46
N ILE A 10 -10.01 15.60 -3.68
CA ILE A 10 -9.48 14.47 -2.91
C ILE A 10 -8.49 13.73 -3.79
N VAL A 11 -7.32 13.42 -3.22
CA VAL A 11 -6.33 12.53 -3.83
C VAL A 11 -6.11 11.40 -2.86
N ASN A 12 -6.43 10.17 -3.27
CA ASN A 12 -6.20 8.97 -2.48
C ASN A 12 -5.15 8.08 -3.15
N VAL A 13 -4.10 7.74 -2.42
CA VAL A 13 -3.02 6.83 -2.86
C VAL A 13 -2.80 5.71 -1.84
N GLY A 14 -3.64 5.62 -0.81
CA GLY A 14 -3.61 4.59 0.20
C GLY A 14 -4.94 3.86 0.29
N ARG A 15 -5.05 3.05 1.34
CA ARG A 15 -6.31 2.46 1.80
C ARG A 15 -6.80 3.19 3.06
N GLY A 16 -8.10 3.44 3.19
CA GLY A 16 -8.77 3.96 4.38
C GLY A 16 -10.16 4.55 4.13
N SER A 17 -10.79 5.01 5.21
CA SER A 17 -12.20 5.44 5.28
C SER A 17 -12.60 6.66 4.46
N LEU A 18 -11.68 7.27 3.71
CA LEU A 18 -11.98 8.45 2.89
C LEU A 18 -12.76 8.10 1.63
N ILE A 19 -12.58 6.88 1.12
CA ILE A 19 -13.32 6.31 -0.01
C ILE A 19 -13.85 4.96 0.44
N ASP A 20 -15.06 4.61 0.01
CA ASP A 20 -15.64 3.30 0.35
C ASP A 20 -14.84 2.19 -0.35
N GLU A 21 -14.04 1.49 0.45
CA GLU A 21 -13.09 0.49 -0.04
C GLU A 21 -13.77 -0.81 -0.44
N GLU A 22 -14.91 -1.14 0.19
CA GLU A 22 -15.67 -2.34 -0.16
C GLU A 22 -16.23 -2.22 -1.58
N GLU A 23 -16.57 -1.00 -2.01
CA GLU A 23 -16.96 -0.71 -3.39
C GLU A 23 -15.76 -0.69 -4.36
N LEU A 24 -14.55 -0.35 -3.88
CA LEU A 24 -13.31 -0.31 -4.67
C LEU A 24 -12.53 -1.65 -4.61
N ASN A 25 -13.13 -2.70 -5.16
CA ASN A 25 -12.53 -4.03 -5.20
C ASN A 25 -11.58 -4.24 -6.41
N GLU A 26 -10.33 -3.81 -6.26
CA GLU A 26 -9.31 -3.97 -7.30
C GLU A 26 -9.13 -5.43 -7.78
N PRO A 27 -8.94 -5.66 -9.10
CA PRO A 27 -8.73 -4.65 -10.15
C PRO A 27 -10.03 -4.05 -10.71
N ASN A 28 -11.20 -4.40 -10.16
CA ASN A 28 -12.49 -3.91 -10.64
C ASN A 28 -12.77 -2.51 -10.07
N VAL A 29 -13.31 -1.63 -10.90
CA VAL A 29 -13.69 -0.27 -10.51
C VAL A 29 -15.20 -0.08 -10.71
N PRO A 30 -15.92 0.56 -9.77
CA PRO A 30 -17.33 0.89 -9.95
C PRO A 30 -17.61 1.65 -11.25
N GLN A 31 -18.59 1.19 -12.01
CA GLN A 31 -18.96 1.77 -13.30
C GLN A 31 -19.34 3.25 -13.18
N GLN A 32 -19.92 3.64 -12.05
CA GLN A 32 -20.31 5.01 -11.75
C GLN A 32 -19.10 5.95 -11.81
N LEU A 33 -17.95 5.55 -11.28
CA LEU A 33 -16.72 6.36 -11.28
C LEU A 33 -16.14 6.54 -12.69
N LEU A 34 -16.27 5.54 -13.56
CA LEU A 34 -15.81 5.60 -14.95
C LEU A 34 -16.58 6.61 -15.81
N SER A 35 -17.80 6.95 -15.40
CA SER A 35 -18.67 7.89 -16.12
C SER A 35 -18.53 9.35 -15.70
N LEU A 36 -17.71 9.65 -14.68
CA LEU A 36 -17.59 10.98 -14.10
C LEU A 36 -16.39 11.75 -14.67
N ASP A 37 -16.63 12.91 -15.29
CA ASP A 37 -15.58 13.79 -15.85
C ASP A 37 -14.65 14.40 -14.78
N ILE A 38 -15.06 14.38 -13.52
CA ILE A 38 -14.32 14.95 -12.39
C ILE A 38 -13.41 13.94 -11.69
N VAL A 39 -13.39 12.69 -12.15
CA VAL A 39 -12.63 11.60 -11.54
C VAL A 39 -11.47 11.23 -12.44
N VAL A 40 -10.29 11.10 -11.84
CA VAL A 40 -9.11 10.51 -12.48
C VAL A 40 -8.78 9.22 -11.73
N LEU A 41 -8.68 8.13 -12.49
CA LEU A 41 -8.33 6.82 -11.97
C LEU A 41 -6.97 6.41 -12.53
N SER A 42 -6.06 5.98 -11.66
CA SER A 42 -4.84 5.29 -12.06
C SER A 42 -4.91 3.83 -11.59
N PRO A 43 -4.34 2.88 -12.36
CA PRO A 43 -4.17 1.51 -11.86
C PRO A 43 -3.20 1.56 -10.68
N HIS A 44 -3.47 0.86 -9.58
CA HIS A 44 -2.75 0.92 -8.28
C HIS A 44 -1.23 0.70 -8.39
N ASN A 45 -0.51 1.73 -8.82
CA ASN A 45 0.89 1.66 -9.21
C ASN A 45 1.71 2.85 -8.69
N ALA A 46 1.17 3.60 -7.73
CA ALA A 46 1.82 4.80 -7.18
C ALA A 46 3.24 4.51 -6.65
N ALA A 47 3.48 3.31 -6.13
CA ALA A 47 4.78 2.87 -5.61
C ALA A 47 5.58 2.02 -6.62
N PHE A 48 5.10 1.80 -7.84
CA PHE A 48 5.68 0.82 -8.78
C PHE A 48 6.70 1.46 -9.71
N THR A 49 7.76 2.03 -9.14
CA THR A 49 8.95 2.49 -9.87
C THR A 49 10.08 1.47 -9.75
N THR A 50 11.03 1.49 -10.68
CA THR A 50 12.19 0.58 -10.64
C THR A 50 12.98 0.78 -9.35
N GLU A 51 13.16 2.02 -8.93
CA GLU A 51 13.88 2.42 -7.72
C GLU A 51 13.20 1.86 -6.46
N THR A 52 11.87 1.98 -6.37
CA THR A 52 11.12 1.45 -5.21
C THR A 52 11.17 -0.07 -5.18
N TYR A 53 11.04 -0.75 -6.31
CA TYR A 53 11.17 -2.21 -6.38
C TYR A 53 12.56 -2.68 -5.94
N MET A 54 13.63 -2.08 -6.48
CA MET A 54 15.01 -2.43 -6.12
C MET A 54 15.25 -2.23 -4.62
N ALA A 55 14.83 -1.09 -4.06
CA ALA A 55 14.99 -0.80 -2.64
C ALA A 55 14.17 -1.75 -1.75
N ALA A 56 12.93 -2.07 -2.14
CA ALA A 56 12.07 -2.97 -1.40
C ALA A 56 12.62 -4.42 -1.42
N THR A 57 13.09 -4.89 -2.57
CA THR A 57 13.72 -6.22 -2.69
C THR A 57 14.98 -6.30 -1.83
N GLN A 58 15.87 -5.30 -1.91
CA GLN A 58 17.07 -5.26 -1.06
C GLN A 58 16.71 -5.28 0.44
N LEU A 59 15.71 -4.50 0.85
CA LEU A 59 15.27 -4.47 2.24
C LEU A 59 14.75 -5.83 2.72
N VAL A 60 14.05 -6.58 1.86
CA VAL A 60 13.61 -7.95 2.18
C VAL A 60 14.81 -8.88 2.35
N GLU A 61 15.76 -8.85 1.41
CA GLU A 61 16.99 -9.64 1.47
C GLU A 61 17.78 -9.36 2.75
N ASP A 62 17.98 -8.09 3.09
CA ASP A 62 18.73 -7.69 4.28
C ASP A 62 18.02 -8.11 5.58
N ASN A 63 16.68 -8.06 5.62
CA ASN A 63 15.91 -8.58 6.76
C ASN A 63 16.03 -10.10 6.89
N LEU A 64 16.06 -10.84 5.78
CA LEU A 64 16.28 -12.29 5.80
C LEU A 64 17.69 -12.63 6.29
N GLU A 65 18.72 -11.93 5.80
CA GLU A 65 20.09 -12.11 6.28
C GLU A 65 20.19 -11.82 7.78
N ALA A 66 19.59 -10.72 8.25
CA ALA A 66 19.56 -10.37 9.66
C ALA A 66 18.88 -11.45 10.50
N PHE A 67 17.71 -11.95 10.05
CA PHE A 67 16.96 -13.00 10.72
C PHE A 67 17.80 -14.28 10.91
N PHE A 68 18.39 -14.82 9.83
CA PHE A 68 19.17 -16.05 9.89
C PHE A 68 20.54 -15.89 10.57
N SER A 69 21.02 -14.64 10.68
CA SER A 69 22.26 -14.31 11.41
C SER A 69 22.03 -14.01 12.90
N ASN A 70 20.81 -14.16 13.43
CA ASN A 70 20.43 -13.74 14.78
C ASN A 70 20.73 -12.25 15.08
N LYS A 71 20.61 -11.40 14.07
CA LYS A 71 20.71 -9.93 14.19
C LYS A 71 19.32 -9.30 14.23
N PRO A 72 19.17 -8.09 14.78
CA PRO A 72 17.89 -7.36 14.72
C PRO A 72 17.43 -7.11 13.28
N LEU A 73 16.13 -7.27 13.04
CA LEU A 73 15.49 -6.92 11.76
C LEU A 73 15.56 -5.40 11.50
N LEU A 74 15.73 -5.02 10.24
CA LEU A 74 15.79 -3.62 9.82
C LEU A 74 14.42 -2.93 9.90
N THR A 75 13.35 -3.67 9.62
CA THR A 75 11.96 -3.17 9.63
C THR A 75 11.05 -4.11 10.40
N LEU A 76 11.33 -4.24 11.70
CA LEU A 76 10.51 -5.03 12.62
C LEU A 76 9.11 -4.38 12.80
N LEU A 77 8.05 -5.12 12.46
CA LEU A 77 6.66 -4.71 12.73
C LEU A 77 6.13 -5.28 14.05
N PHE A 78 6.41 -6.55 14.29
CA PHE A 78 6.02 -7.28 15.50
C PHE A 78 7.10 -8.30 15.83
N TYR A 79 7.20 -8.71 17.09
CA TYR A 79 8.15 -9.72 17.51
C TYR A 79 7.78 -11.07 16.89
N ILE A 80 8.65 -11.58 16.01
CA ILE A 80 8.54 -12.93 15.48
C ILE A 80 9.21 -13.86 16.50
N VAL A 81 8.40 -14.64 17.22
CA VAL A 81 8.91 -15.75 18.04
C VAL A 81 8.82 -17.01 17.18
N VAL A 82 9.95 -17.47 16.65
CA VAL A 82 10.00 -18.77 15.96
C VAL A 82 10.30 -19.84 16.99
N TYR A 83 9.32 -20.71 17.24
CA TYR A 83 9.55 -21.94 17.97
C TYR A 83 10.21 -22.94 17.01
N SER A 84 11.49 -23.24 17.23
CA SER A 84 12.13 -24.38 16.59
C SER A 84 11.67 -25.64 17.30
N SER A 85 10.80 -26.43 16.66
CA SER A 85 10.60 -27.83 17.08
C SER A 85 11.89 -28.59 16.76
N ASN A 86 12.59 -29.05 17.80
CA ASN A 86 13.63 -30.08 17.66
C ASN A 86 13.02 -31.40 17.19
#